data_AF-A0A2T2SHV9-F1
#
_entry.id   AF-A0A2T2SHV9-F1
#
_cell.length_a   1.000
_cell.length_b   1.000
_cell.length_c   1.000
_cell.angle_alpha   90.00
_cell.angle_beta   90.00
_cell.angle_gamma   90.00
#
_symmetry.space_group_name_H-M   'P 1'
#
loop_
_entity.id
_entity.type
_entity.pdbx_description
1 polymer ?
#
loop_
_entity_poly.entity_id
_entity_poly.type
_entity_poly.pdbx_seq_one_letter_code
_entity_poly.pdbx_strand_id
1 'polypeptide(L)'
;DVDGGVGRIIEYYGPGLDSLSCMDRHVIANMGTELGATSTVFPADDEVRRFLKSQGREDAFTEIKADEDAEYDYHEQIDLSELVPMIAKPSSPGNVVPVREVEGKEIYQTYVGSSANPGYRDFAIAAEIVDGHQAHDRVSFDINPTSRQILENLMNEGHLQMLTRAGGRIHQAGCNGCIGMGQAPATGQISLRTVPRNFAGRSGTKEDAVYLVSPETAAASALTGKITDPRDLEDEYGMSYPSVSEPDELSINTSQMVPPPGREMPGMTEDQVVGDGHIDGEPGIGSADAQGEIELEKGPNVVSLPDFEGLPDTLDGPVLLKVGDDISTDHIMPAGSSILPYRSNIPEISKFVYYQVDESFYDRAMEHQEDGFFIVGGSNYGQGSSREHAAIAPRYLGLRAVVAKSFARIHRQNCANFGILPLIFADESDYDDIDQGDTLKLENLQEGIKDEAQRVTLRNETKDQTYELTHTLSPREIEMVLEGSQIGVVKKEFADA
;
A
#
# COMPACT_ATOMS: atom_id res chain seq x y z
N ASP A 1 -4.86 6.53 17.45
CA ASP A 1 -4.01 6.94 16.32
C ASP A 1 -3.38 5.75 15.63
N VAL A 2 -2.79 5.98 14.45
CA VAL A 2 -2.21 4.97 13.55
C VAL A 2 -0.67 5.10 13.46
N ASP A 3 -0.05 5.63 14.51
CA ASP A 3 1.34 6.09 14.55
C ASP A 3 2.27 5.25 15.45
N GLY A 4 1.73 4.27 16.20
CA GLY A 4 2.49 3.51 17.20
C GLY A 4 3.69 2.71 16.68
N GLY A 5 3.72 2.40 15.38
CA GLY A 5 4.80 1.66 14.71
C GLY A 5 5.81 2.54 13.96
N VAL A 6 5.62 3.86 13.89
CA VAL A 6 6.48 4.74 13.07
C VAL A 6 7.96 4.58 13.42
N GLY A 7 8.77 4.30 12.40
CA GLY A 7 10.22 4.14 12.54
C GLY A 7 10.66 2.81 13.15
N ARG A 8 9.75 1.84 13.35
CA ARG A 8 10.02 0.56 14.02
C ARG A 8 9.69 -0.62 13.12
N ILE A 9 10.31 -1.76 13.40
CA ILE A 9 9.86 -3.07 12.90
C ILE A 9 9.10 -3.74 14.04
N ILE A 10 7.95 -4.33 13.74
CA ILE A 10 7.18 -5.12 14.71
C ILE A 10 7.53 -6.58 14.49
N GLU A 11 8.01 -7.24 15.54
CA GLU A 11 8.29 -8.68 15.52
C GLU A 11 7.34 -9.39 16.48
N TYR A 12 6.65 -10.41 15.98
CA TYR A 12 5.74 -11.23 16.77
C TYR A 12 6.45 -12.49 17.28
N TYR A 13 6.29 -12.77 18.58
CA TYR A 13 6.85 -13.97 19.22
C TYR A 13 5.92 -14.46 20.35
N GLY A 14 6.21 -15.66 20.87
CA GLY A 14 5.48 -16.26 21.99
C GLY A 14 4.56 -17.43 21.60
N PRO A 15 3.95 -18.10 22.58
CA PRO A 15 3.23 -19.37 22.37
C PRO A 15 1.95 -19.24 21.54
N GLY A 16 1.40 -18.03 21.40
CA GLY A 16 0.22 -17.80 20.56
C GLY A 16 0.46 -18.10 19.08
N LEU A 17 1.70 -18.04 18.61
CA LEU A 17 2.07 -18.29 17.21
C LEU A 17 1.79 -19.73 16.77
N ASP A 18 1.76 -20.69 17.71
CA ASP A 18 1.45 -22.10 17.45
C ASP A 18 -0.01 -22.29 16.99
N SER A 19 -0.87 -21.31 17.25
CA SER A 19 -2.28 -21.32 16.84
C SER A 19 -2.56 -20.60 15.51
N LEU A 20 -1.52 -20.02 14.88
CA LEU A 20 -1.66 -19.19 13.69
C LEU A 20 -0.99 -19.83 12.49
N SER A 21 -1.75 -20.04 11.42
CA SER A 21 -1.21 -20.48 10.14
C SER A 21 -0.29 -19.43 9.51
N CYS A 22 0.50 -19.82 8.51
CA CYS A 22 1.31 -18.87 7.74
C CYS A 22 0.47 -17.73 7.12
N MET A 23 -0.79 -18.01 6.73
CA MET A 23 -1.69 -16.99 6.17
C MET A 23 -2.31 -16.09 7.26
N ASP A 24 -2.60 -16.61 8.46
CA ASP A 24 -3.03 -15.76 9.59
C ASP A 24 -1.91 -14.78 9.97
N ARG A 25 -0.66 -15.25 10.00
CA ARG A 25 0.53 -14.43 10.22
C ARG A 25 0.70 -13.38 9.12
N HIS A 26 0.44 -13.73 7.86
CA HIS A 26 0.45 -12.78 6.74
C HIS A 26 -0.60 -11.67 6.94
N VAL A 27 -1.84 -12.00 7.33
CA VAL A 27 -2.91 -11.01 7.58
C VAL A 27 -2.45 -9.99 8.62
N ILE A 28 -1.89 -10.48 9.74
CA ILE A 28 -1.38 -9.63 10.83
C ILE A 28 -0.20 -8.77 10.35
N ALA A 29 0.76 -9.38 9.65
CA ALA A 29 1.92 -8.66 9.12
C ALA A 29 1.53 -7.60 8.09
N ASN A 30 0.53 -7.88 7.25
CA ASN A 30 0.01 -6.93 6.26
C ASN A 30 -0.48 -5.64 6.94
N MET A 31 -1.28 -5.80 8.01
CA MET A 31 -1.88 -4.69 8.75
C MET A 31 -0.88 -3.89 9.61
N GLY A 32 0.36 -4.36 9.79
CA GLY A 32 1.42 -3.60 10.44
C GLY A 32 1.73 -2.28 9.73
N THR A 33 1.48 -2.21 8.40
CA THR A 33 1.62 -0.96 7.63
C THR A 33 0.69 0.13 8.14
N GLU A 34 -0.53 -0.23 8.56
CA GLU A 34 -1.53 0.69 9.08
C GLU A 34 -1.22 1.19 10.50
N LEU A 35 -0.21 0.62 11.17
CA LEU A 35 0.39 1.17 12.39
C LEU A 35 1.56 2.11 12.10
N GLY A 36 1.90 2.33 10.82
CA GLY A 36 3.07 3.09 10.41
C GLY A 36 4.39 2.33 10.52
N ALA A 37 4.34 1.01 10.78
CA ALA A 37 5.54 0.19 10.90
C ALA A 37 6.37 0.18 9.61
N THR A 38 7.69 0.13 9.76
CA THR A 38 8.62 -0.04 8.63
C THR A 38 8.42 -1.41 7.99
N SER A 39 8.25 -2.43 8.82
CA SER A 39 7.91 -3.80 8.44
C SER A 39 7.29 -4.53 9.63
N THR A 40 6.71 -5.68 9.37
CA THR A 40 6.24 -6.60 10.39
C THR A 40 6.66 -8.01 10.05
N VAL A 41 7.21 -8.72 11.02
CA VAL A 41 7.82 -10.03 10.82
C VAL A 41 7.33 -11.05 11.84
N PHE A 42 7.30 -12.29 11.38
CA PHE A 42 7.11 -13.50 12.17
C PHE A 42 8.34 -14.39 11.96
N PRO A 43 8.71 -15.25 12.93
CA PRO A 43 9.77 -16.22 12.73
C PRO A 43 9.45 -17.18 11.57
N ALA A 44 10.47 -17.54 10.81
CA ALA A 44 10.40 -18.63 9.84
C ALA A 44 10.58 -19.96 10.59
N ASP A 45 9.48 -20.52 11.07
CA ASP A 45 9.41 -21.75 11.86
C ASP A 45 8.75 -22.91 11.08
N ASP A 46 8.36 -23.97 11.78
CA ASP A 46 7.76 -25.16 11.17
C ASP A 46 6.44 -24.89 10.44
N GLU A 47 5.69 -23.85 10.83
CA GLU A 47 4.47 -23.47 10.10
C GLU A 47 4.80 -22.82 8.75
N VAL A 48 5.86 -22.01 8.68
CA VAL A 48 6.37 -21.49 7.40
C VAL A 48 6.92 -22.63 6.54
N ARG A 49 7.61 -23.62 7.14
CA ARG A 49 8.05 -24.84 6.44
C ARG A 49 6.86 -25.61 5.87
N ARG A 50 5.80 -25.84 6.67
CA ARG A 50 4.56 -26.52 6.24
C ARG A 50 3.93 -25.77 5.06
N PHE A 51 3.81 -24.46 5.15
CA PHE A 51 3.27 -23.64 4.07
C PHE A 51 4.12 -23.75 2.79
N LEU A 52 5.44 -23.59 2.87
CA LEU A 52 6.32 -23.73 1.70
C LEU A 52 6.23 -25.13 1.08
N LYS A 53 6.13 -26.18 1.91
CA LYS A 53 5.88 -27.54 1.45
C LYS A 53 4.57 -27.67 0.67
N SER A 54 3.48 -27.07 1.15
CA SER A 54 2.20 -27.05 0.42
C SER A 54 2.28 -26.34 -0.93
N GLN A 55 3.29 -25.47 -1.11
CA GLN A 55 3.60 -24.77 -2.36
C GLN A 55 4.69 -25.47 -3.20
N GLY A 56 5.10 -26.69 -2.83
CA GLY A 56 6.15 -27.44 -3.53
C GLY A 56 7.55 -26.81 -3.42
N ARG A 57 7.81 -26.07 -2.33
CA ARG A 57 9.03 -25.28 -2.10
C ARG A 57 9.67 -25.56 -0.73
N GLU A 58 9.50 -26.76 -0.19
CA GLU A 58 10.07 -27.15 1.12
C GLU A 58 11.60 -26.99 1.16
N ASP A 59 12.26 -27.24 0.02
CA ASP A 59 13.70 -27.08 -0.23
C ASP A 59 14.19 -25.62 -0.11
N ALA A 60 13.30 -24.64 -0.31
CA ALA A 60 13.62 -23.22 -0.13
C ALA A 60 13.50 -22.75 1.34
N PHE A 61 13.06 -23.61 2.26
CA PHE A 61 12.89 -23.24 3.66
C PHE A 61 14.25 -23.07 4.35
N THR A 62 14.42 -21.94 5.03
CA THR A 62 15.49 -21.71 6.00
C THR A 62 14.86 -21.24 7.30
N GLU A 63 15.20 -21.89 8.41
CA GLU A 63 14.74 -21.44 9.72
C GLU A 63 15.43 -20.11 10.07
N ILE A 64 14.61 -19.12 10.43
CA ILE A 64 15.07 -17.79 10.86
C ILE A 64 14.23 -17.40 12.08
N LYS A 65 14.89 -17.37 13.23
CA LYS A 65 14.30 -17.02 14.53
C LYS A 65 15.18 -15.95 15.19
N ALA A 66 14.59 -15.18 16.09
CA ALA A 66 15.36 -14.29 16.94
C ALA A 66 16.32 -15.09 17.84
N ASP A 67 17.44 -14.46 18.20
CA ASP A 67 18.35 -15.00 19.20
C ASP A 67 17.65 -15.11 20.57
N GLU A 68 18.05 -16.08 21.40
CA GLU A 68 17.44 -16.30 22.72
C GLU A 68 17.55 -15.09 23.66
N ASP A 69 18.58 -14.26 23.46
CA ASP A 69 18.88 -13.04 24.20
C ASP A 69 18.55 -11.76 23.43
N ALA A 70 17.73 -11.86 22.37
CA ALA A 70 17.24 -10.68 21.65
C ALA A 70 16.45 -9.74 22.59
N GLU A 71 16.82 -8.47 22.60
CA GLU A 71 16.12 -7.41 23.33
C GLU A 71 15.26 -6.58 22.36
N TYR A 72 14.11 -6.10 22.85
CA TYR A 72 13.22 -5.22 22.09
C TYR A 72 13.09 -3.87 22.80
N ASP A 73 13.09 -2.78 22.02
CA ASP A 73 12.90 -1.43 22.58
C ASP A 73 11.55 -1.26 23.29
N TYR A 74 10.53 -2.01 22.84
CA TYR A 74 9.18 -1.99 23.37
C TYR A 74 8.60 -3.41 23.38
N HIS A 75 7.82 -3.70 24.41
CA HIS A 75 7.08 -4.95 24.55
C HIS A 75 5.59 -4.66 24.69
N GLU A 76 4.79 -5.35 23.89
CA GLU A 76 3.32 -5.36 23.99
C GLU A 76 2.87 -6.82 24.02
N GLN A 77 1.82 -7.12 24.79
CA GLN A 77 1.30 -8.49 24.95
C GLN A 77 -0.18 -8.55 24.58
N ILE A 78 -0.51 -9.50 23.71
CA ILE A 78 -1.89 -9.81 23.31
C ILE A 78 -2.23 -11.21 23.81
N ASP A 79 -3.26 -11.33 24.66
CA ASP A 79 -3.84 -12.63 25.00
C ASP A 79 -4.87 -13.03 23.95
N LEU A 80 -4.52 -14.00 23.11
CA LEU A 80 -5.39 -14.47 22.03
C LEU A 80 -6.69 -15.10 22.54
N SER A 81 -6.73 -15.59 23.79
CA SER A 81 -7.91 -16.23 24.37
C SER A 81 -9.00 -15.23 24.80
N GLU A 82 -8.62 -13.96 24.97
CA GLU A 82 -9.55 -12.88 25.33
C GLU A 82 -10.11 -12.15 24.10
N LEU A 83 -9.56 -12.41 22.91
CA LEU A 83 -10.00 -11.75 21.68
C LEU A 83 -11.43 -12.16 21.29
N VAL A 84 -12.17 -11.18 20.80
CA VAL A 84 -13.52 -11.32 20.24
C VAL A 84 -13.54 -10.76 18.82
N PRO A 85 -14.57 -11.04 18.00
CA PRO A 85 -14.71 -10.40 16.71
C PRO A 85 -14.68 -8.87 16.83
N MET A 86 -13.74 -8.24 16.11
CA MET A 86 -13.52 -6.80 16.09
C MET A 86 -13.90 -6.20 14.74
N ILE A 87 -14.18 -4.90 14.74
CA ILE A 87 -14.54 -4.13 13.54
C ILE A 87 -13.94 -2.72 13.61
N ALA A 88 -13.29 -2.28 12.52
CA ALA A 88 -12.81 -0.91 12.39
C ALA A 88 -13.88 -0.03 11.72
N LYS A 89 -14.31 1.03 12.40
CA LYS A 89 -15.31 1.98 11.90
C LYS A 89 -14.68 2.97 10.90
N PRO A 90 -15.47 3.55 9.98
CA PRO A 90 -15.00 4.64 9.14
C PRO A 90 -14.52 5.84 9.98
N SER A 91 -13.58 6.67 9.50
CA SER A 91 -12.78 6.50 8.28
C SER A 91 -11.30 6.33 8.64
N SER A 92 -11.02 5.44 9.60
CA SER A 92 -9.65 5.11 10.04
C SER A 92 -9.55 3.64 10.44
N PRO A 93 -8.50 2.92 10.01
CA PRO A 93 -8.29 1.53 10.41
C PRO A 93 -8.02 1.40 11.92
N GLY A 94 -7.58 2.47 12.59
CA GLY A 94 -7.39 2.50 14.04
C GLY A 94 -8.68 2.70 14.86
N ASN A 95 -9.84 2.92 14.24
CA ASN A 95 -11.11 3.16 14.93
C ASN A 95 -11.83 1.84 15.28
N VAL A 96 -11.15 0.97 16.03
CA VAL A 96 -11.54 -0.42 16.28
C VAL A 96 -12.46 -0.53 17.50
N VAL A 97 -13.53 -1.30 17.38
CA VAL A 97 -14.43 -1.70 18.49
C VAL A 97 -14.83 -3.18 18.34
N PRO A 98 -15.29 -3.87 19.39
CA PRO A 98 -15.96 -5.16 19.26
C PRO A 98 -17.17 -5.08 18.32
N VAL A 99 -17.41 -6.13 17.52
CA VAL A 99 -18.55 -6.17 16.56
C VAL A 99 -19.89 -5.89 17.25
N ARG A 100 -20.09 -6.43 18.47
CA ARG A 100 -21.30 -6.25 19.28
C ARG A 100 -21.64 -4.80 19.62
N GLU A 101 -20.66 -3.89 19.62
CA GLU A 101 -20.95 -2.47 19.90
C GLU A 101 -21.67 -1.76 18.75
N VAL A 102 -21.58 -2.30 17.53
CA VAL A 102 -22.15 -1.69 16.32
C VAL A 102 -23.10 -2.64 15.57
N GLU A 103 -23.40 -3.78 16.16
CA GLU A 103 -24.31 -4.80 15.66
C GLU A 103 -25.72 -4.24 15.38
N GLY A 104 -26.41 -4.86 14.42
CA GLY A 104 -27.79 -4.53 14.05
C GLY A 104 -27.93 -3.38 13.06
N LYS A 105 -26.85 -2.66 12.75
CA LYS A 105 -26.85 -1.64 11.69
C LYS A 105 -27.00 -2.31 10.32
N GLU A 106 -27.92 -1.82 9.51
CA GLU A 106 -28.16 -2.36 8.18
C GLU A 106 -26.94 -2.17 7.27
N ILE A 107 -26.64 -3.18 6.48
CA ILE A 107 -25.56 -3.14 5.50
C ILE A 107 -26.11 -3.21 4.08
N TYR A 108 -25.32 -2.70 3.14
CA TYR A 108 -25.63 -2.74 1.71
C TYR A 108 -24.65 -3.60 0.92
N GLN A 109 -23.44 -3.80 1.44
CA GLN A 109 -22.40 -4.52 0.74
C GLN A 109 -21.51 -5.29 1.70
N THR A 110 -21.08 -6.47 1.28
CA THR A 110 -19.99 -7.22 1.87
C THR A 110 -18.96 -7.52 0.78
N TYR A 111 -17.68 -7.38 1.10
CA TYR A 111 -16.58 -7.63 0.18
C TYR A 111 -15.55 -8.52 0.87
N VAL A 112 -15.38 -9.75 0.38
CA VAL A 112 -14.45 -10.74 0.92
C VAL A 112 -13.25 -10.92 -0.02
N GLY A 113 -12.05 -10.95 0.54
CA GLY A 113 -10.77 -11.09 -0.15
C GLY A 113 -9.91 -9.82 -0.08
N SER A 114 -9.02 -9.63 -1.06
CA SER A 114 -7.87 -8.70 -1.08
C SER A 114 -6.59 -9.25 -0.47
N SER A 115 -5.47 -8.52 -0.67
CA SER A 115 -4.16 -8.91 -0.15
C SER A 115 -4.08 -8.97 1.39
N ALA A 116 -5.04 -8.38 2.11
CA ALA A 116 -5.09 -8.42 3.58
C ALA A 116 -5.64 -9.76 4.09
N ASN A 117 -6.63 -10.34 3.43
CA ASN A 117 -7.18 -11.67 3.72
C ASN A 117 -7.03 -12.57 2.48
N PRO A 118 -5.80 -13.02 2.16
CA PRO A 118 -5.53 -13.64 0.88
C PRO A 118 -5.60 -15.16 0.87
N GLY A 119 -5.68 -15.80 2.03
CA GLY A 119 -5.52 -17.23 2.19
C GLY A 119 -6.71 -18.02 1.67
N TYR A 120 -6.50 -19.30 1.39
CA TYR A 120 -7.58 -20.20 1.01
C TYR A 120 -8.67 -20.24 2.09
N ARG A 121 -8.26 -20.35 3.36
CA ARG A 121 -9.16 -20.35 4.53
C ARG A 121 -10.09 -19.15 4.55
N ASP A 122 -9.60 -17.94 4.24
CA ASP A 122 -10.40 -16.72 4.28
C ASP A 122 -11.65 -16.79 3.38
N PHE A 123 -11.52 -17.42 2.21
CA PHE A 123 -12.64 -17.60 1.29
C PHE A 123 -13.46 -18.84 1.61
N ALA A 124 -12.81 -19.93 1.98
CA ALA A 124 -13.48 -21.18 2.30
C ALA A 124 -14.36 -21.06 3.56
N ILE A 125 -13.91 -20.33 4.59
CA ILE A 125 -14.75 -20.09 5.79
C ILE A 125 -16.00 -19.27 5.45
N ALA A 126 -15.86 -18.26 4.59
CA ALA A 126 -17.00 -17.50 4.11
C ALA A 126 -17.95 -18.36 3.27
N ALA A 127 -17.41 -19.29 2.47
CA ALA A 127 -18.18 -20.23 1.66
C ALA A 127 -19.00 -21.21 2.53
N GLU A 128 -18.37 -21.80 3.55
CA GLU A 128 -19.03 -22.71 4.49
C GLU A 128 -20.14 -22.01 5.27
N ILE A 129 -19.91 -20.77 5.73
CA ILE A 129 -20.92 -19.97 6.45
C ILE A 129 -22.17 -19.74 5.59
N VAL A 130 -22.01 -19.50 4.29
CA VAL A 130 -23.15 -19.19 3.41
C VAL A 130 -23.74 -20.43 2.71
N ASP A 131 -23.16 -21.63 2.88
CA ASP A 131 -23.63 -22.82 2.18
C ASP A 131 -25.07 -23.14 2.56
N GLY A 132 -25.87 -23.54 1.57
CA GLY A 132 -27.30 -23.79 1.70
C GLY A 132 -28.17 -22.53 1.91
N HIS A 133 -27.60 -21.34 1.99
CA HIS A 133 -28.31 -20.09 2.25
C HIS A 133 -28.18 -19.11 1.07
N GLN A 134 -29.06 -18.10 1.03
CA GLN A 134 -28.93 -16.95 0.13
C GLN A 134 -28.48 -15.75 0.95
N ALA A 135 -27.56 -14.94 0.40
CA ALA A 135 -27.31 -13.62 0.93
C ALA A 135 -28.62 -12.81 0.95
N HIS A 136 -28.76 -11.94 1.95
CA HIS A 136 -29.93 -11.08 2.09
C HIS A 136 -30.11 -10.23 0.82
N ASP A 137 -31.35 -10.10 0.35
CA ASP A 137 -31.71 -9.47 -0.94
C ASP A 137 -31.20 -8.03 -1.15
N ARG A 138 -30.99 -7.28 -0.06
CA ARG A 138 -30.43 -5.93 -0.05
C ARG A 138 -28.90 -5.89 -0.14
N VAL A 139 -28.22 -7.01 0.09
CA VAL A 139 -26.76 -7.06 0.24
C VAL A 139 -26.10 -7.43 -1.06
N SER A 140 -25.20 -6.55 -1.49
CA SER A 140 -24.18 -6.81 -2.49
C SER A 140 -23.09 -7.70 -1.92
N PHE A 141 -23.15 -9.02 -2.13
CA PHE A 141 -22.09 -9.94 -1.69
C PHE A 141 -21.02 -10.11 -2.77
N ASP A 142 -19.88 -9.45 -2.60
CA ASP A 142 -18.77 -9.42 -3.54
C ASP A 142 -17.61 -10.31 -3.06
N ILE A 143 -17.11 -11.20 -3.93
CA ILE A 143 -15.98 -12.10 -3.66
C ILE A 143 -14.83 -11.72 -4.57
N ASN A 144 -13.69 -11.37 -3.99
CA ASN A 144 -12.52 -10.88 -4.70
C ASN A 144 -11.30 -11.78 -4.45
N PRO A 145 -11.13 -12.86 -5.24
CA PRO A 145 -10.00 -13.77 -5.13
C PRO A 145 -8.66 -13.03 -5.23
N THR A 146 -7.65 -13.54 -4.55
CA THR A 146 -6.32 -12.92 -4.49
C THR A 146 -5.37 -13.40 -5.56
N SER A 147 -5.56 -14.62 -6.04
CA SER A 147 -4.80 -15.18 -7.14
C SER A 147 -5.65 -16.16 -7.96
N ARG A 148 -5.20 -16.47 -9.17
CA ARG A 148 -5.79 -17.54 -9.97
C ARG A 148 -5.66 -18.90 -9.30
N GLN A 149 -4.55 -19.11 -8.58
CA GLN A 149 -4.31 -20.33 -7.80
C GLN A 149 -5.36 -20.52 -6.70
N ILE A 150 -5.66 -19.48 -5.91
CA ILE A 150 -6.71 -19.54 -4.88
C ILE A 150 -8.07 -19.83 -5.53
N LEU A 151 -8.37 -19.15 -6.64
CA LEU A 151 -9.61 -19.39 -7.38
C LEU A 151 -9.75 -20.85 -7.86
N GLU A 152 -8.68 -21.43 -8.40
CA GLU A 152 -8.63 -22.84 -8.85
C GLU A 152 -8.84 -23.81 -7.68
N ASN A 153 -8.17 -23.58 -6.54
CA ASN A 153 -8.35 -24.43 -5.36
C ASN A 153 -9.76 -24.33 -4.79
N LEU A 154 -10.37 -23.15 -4.73
CA LEU A 154 -11.77 -22.99 -4.32
C LEU A 154 -12.76 -23.68 -5.28
N MET A 155 -12.42 -23.78 -6.57
CA MET A 155 -13.21 -24.54 -7.55
C MET A 155 -13.11 -26.04 -7.29
N ASN A 156 -11.90 -26.54 -7.09
CA ASN A 156 -11.63 -27.97 -6.90
C ASN A 156 -12.29 -28.51 -5.62
N GLU A 157 -12.29 -27.72 -4.56
CA GLU A 157 -12.88 -28.05 -3.25
C GLU A 157 -14.37 -27.70 -3.15
N GLY A 158 -14.97 -27.15 -4.22
CA GLY A 158 -16.41 -26.85 -4.29
C GLY A 158 -16.86 -25.57 -3.55
N HIS A 159 -16.00 -24.91 -2.79
CA HIS A 159 -16.35 -23.65 -2.10
C HIS A 159 -16.78 -22.53 -3.05
N LEU A 160 -16.25 -22.47 -4.27
CA LEU A 160 -16.70 -21.48 -5.24
C LEU A 160 -18.17 -21.69 -5.63
N GLN A 161 -18.63 -22.94 -5.66
CA GLN A 161 -20.04 -23.26 -5.91
C GLN A 161 -20.92 -22.77 -4.77
N MET A 162 -20.50 -22.95 -3.51
CA MET A 162 -21.25 -22.47 -2.33
C MET A 162 -21.43 -20.95 -2.37
N LEU A 163 -20.34 -20.20 -2.59
CA LEU A 163 -20.36 -18.75 -2.73
C LEU A 163 -21.26 -18.29 -3.87
N THR A 164 -21.16 -18.95 -5.03
CA THR A 164 -21.98 -18.62 -6.21
C THR A 164 -23.47 -18.89 -5.94
N ARG A 165 -23.79 -20.03 -5.30
CA ARG A 165 -25.17 -20.38 -4.96
C ARG A 165 -25.77 -19.39 -3.98
N ALA A 166 -25.00 -18.89 -3.02
CA ALA A 166 -25.45 -17.88 -2.06
C ALA A 166 -25.68 -16.48 -2.66
N GLY A 167 -25.47 -16.29 -3.97
CA GLY A 167 -25.60 -15.00 -4.63
C GLY A 167 -24.32 -14.16 -4.63
N GLY A 168 -23.18 -14.75 -4.25
CA GLY A 168 -21.87 -14.11 -4.31
C GLY A 168 -21.44 -13.78 -5.73
N ARG A 169 -20.96 -12.56 -5.93
CA ARG A 169 -20.38 -12.08 -7.19
C ARG A 169 -18.88 -12.31 -7.21
N ILE A 170 -18.45 -13.28 -8.01
CA ILE A 170 -17.04 -13.64 -8.15
C ILE A 170 -16.34 -12.68 -9.12
N HIS A 171 -15.35 -11.95 -8.62
CA HIS A 171 -14.54 -11.02 -9.40
C HIS A 171 -13.25 -11.65 -9.93
N GLN A 172 -12.57 -10.95 -10.85
CA GLN A 172 -11.25 -11.37 -11.30
C GLN A 172 -10.22 -11.22 -10.18
N ALA A 173 -9.20 -12.08 -10.16
CA ALA A 173 -8.12 -11.98 -9.21
C ALA A 173 -7.37 -10.64 -9.38
N GLY A 174 -7.34 -9.81 -8.35
CA GLY A 174 -6.74 -8.47 -8.38
C GLY A 174 -7.19 -7.57 -7.23
N CYS A 175 -6.70 -6.34 -7.18
CA CYS A 175 -7.01 -5.41 -6.08
C CYS A 175 -8.46 -4.87 -6.10
N ASN A 176 -8.99 -4.56 -7.29
CA ASN A 176 -10.37 -4.14 -7.53
C ASN A 176 -10.91 -3.11 -6.50
N GLY A 177 -12.04 -3.39 -5.86
CA GLY A 177 -12.69 -2.50 -4.89
C GLY A 177 -11.83 -2.08 -3.69
N CYS A 178 -10.75 -2.80 -3.37
CA CYS A 178 -9.78 -2.40 -2.33
C CYS A 178 -9.06 -1.06 -2.66
N ILE A 179 -8.90 -0.76 -3.95
CA ILE A 179 -8.28 0.48 -4.44
C ILE A 179 -9.26 1.37 -5.22
N GLY A 180 -10.56 1.15 -5.04
CA GLY A 180 -11.62 1.90 -5.71
C GLY A 180 -11.80 1.56 -7.19
N MET A 181 -11.33 0.40 -7.65
CA MET A 181 -11.57 -0.10 -9.02
C MET A 181 -12.79 -1.02 -9.06
N GLY A 182 -13.97 -0.43 -9.25
CA GLY A 182 -15.23 -1.18 -9.21
C GLY A 182 -15.72 -1.45 -7.78
N GLN A 183 -16.87 -2.11 -7.67
CA GLN A 183 -17.52 -2.44 -6.40
C GLN A 183 -17.62 -1.24 -5.43
N ALA A 184 -17.82 -0.03 -5.97
CA ALA A 184 -17.99 1.19 -5.17
C ALA A 184 -19.22 1.05 -4.27
N PRO A 185 -19.13 1.39 -2.97
CA PRO A 185 -20.26 1.31 -2.08
C PRO A 185 -21.31 2.38 -2.44
N ALA A 186 -22.57 2.14 -2.12
CA ALA A 186 -23.59 3.16 -2.27
C ALA A 186 -23.35 4.30 -1.26
N THR A 187 -23.56 5.54 -1.68
CA THR A 187 -23.40 6.75 -0.86
C THR A 187 -24.11 6.63 0.49
N GLY A 188 -23.35 6.80 1.58
CA GLY A 188 -23.88 6.75 2.95
C GLY A 188 -24.38 5.38 3.42
N GLN A 189 -24.17 4.31 2.64
CA GLN A 189 -24.54 2.94 3.01
C GLN A 189 -23.33 2.17 3.52
N ILE A 190 -23.56 1.33 4.55
CA ILE A 190 -22.50 0.56 5.18
C ILE A 190 -22.01 -0.56 4.23
N SER A 191 -20.69 -0.60 4.05
CA SER A 191 -19.97 -1.64 3.30
C SER A 191 -18.97 -2.32 4.21
N LEU A 192 -19.14 -3.62 4.46
CA LEU A 192 -18.19 -4.41 5.24
C LEU A 192 -17.14 -5.01 4.31
N ARG A 193 -15.86 -4.85 4.64
CA ARG A 193 -14.77 -5.27 3.75
C ARG A 193 -13.64 -5.94 4.53
N THR A 194 -13.10 -7.02 3.98
CA THR A 194 -11.91 -7.72 4.52
C THR A 194 -10.62 -7.14 3.92
N VAL A 195 -10.51 -5.81 3.88
CA VAL A 195 -9.43 -5.05 3.24
C VAL A 195 -8.64 -4.27 4.31
N PRO A 196 -7.43 -3.78 4.04
CA PRO A 196 -6.63 -3.17 5.10
C PRO A 196 -7.01 -1.71 5.42
N ARG A 197 -7.75 -1.02 4.54
CA ARG A 197 -7.94 0.45 4.63
C ARG A 197 -9.38 0.89 4.37
N ASN A 198 -9.83 1.86 5.16
CA ASN A 198 -11.15 2.51 5.06
C ASN A 198 -11.08 4.05 5.17
N PHE A 199 -9.99 4.66 4.71
CA PHE A 199 -9.91 6.12 4.59
C PHE A 199 -11.02 6.65 3.66
N ALA A 200 -11.54 7.84 3.94
CA ALA A 200 -12.63 8.44 3.17
C ALA A 200 -12.27 8.53 1.67
N GLY A 201 -13.18 8.11 0.80
CA GLY A 201 -12.97 8.14 -0.66
C GLY A 201 -12.17 6.98 -1.23
N ARG A 202 -11.50 6.17 -0.39
CA ARG A 202 -10.57 5.11 -0.84
C ARG A 202 -11.26 4.05 -1.70
N SER A 203 -12.52 3.78 -1.42
CA SER A 203 -13.31 2.75 -2.14
C SER A 203 -13.94 3.24 -3.44
N GLY A 204 -13.64 4.48 -3.88
CA GLY A 204 -14.13 5.05 -5.13
C GLY A 204 -15.28 6.05 -4.99
N THR A 205 -15.77 6.28 -3.77
CA THR A 205 -16.83 7.26 -3.45
C THR A 205 -16.47 8.05 -2.20
N LYS A 206 -16.55 9.39 -2.23
CA LYS A 206 -16.13 10.26 -1.11
C LYS A 206 -16.95 10.02 0.16
N GLU A 207 -18.23 9.70 0.02
CA GLU A 207 -19.17 9.43 1.12
C GLU A 207 -19.24 7.94 1.49
N ASP A 208 -18.12 7.22 1.39
CA ASP A 208 -18.06 5.81 1.72
C ASP A 208 -18.14 5.54 3.23
N ALA A 209 -18.93 4.54 3.61
CA ALA A 209 -19.03 4.06 4.98
C ALA A 209 -18.45 2.63 5.08
N VAL A 210 -17.13 2.53 4.84
CA VAL A 210 -16.41 1.25 4.85
C VAL A 210 -15.97 0.85 6.26
N TYR A 211 -16.43 -0.32 6.69
CA TYR A 211 -15.99 -0.95 7.93
C TYR A 211 -15.07 -2.13 7.61
N LEU A 212 -13.98 -2.27 8.36
CA LEU A 212 -13.03 -3.39 8.19
C LEU A 212 -13.39 -4.52 9.15
N VAL A 213 -13.52 -5.74 8.62
CA VAL A 213 -13.98 -6.91 9.38
C VAL A 213 -13.26 -8.18 8.92
N SER A 214 -13.38 -9.26 9.69
CA SER A 214 -12.97 -10.60 9.26
C SER A 214 -13.91 -11.19 8.20
N PRO A 215 -13.48 -12.21 7.43
CA PRO A 215 -14.34 -12.93 6.50
C PRO A 215 -15.60 -13.53 7.16
N GLU A 216 -15.49 -14.03 8.39
CA GLU A 216 -16.61 -14.59 9.14
C GLU A 216 -17.68 -13.54 9.42
N THR A 217 -17.28 -12.37 9.91
CA THR A 217 -18.20 -11.25 10.19
C THR A 217 -18.84 -10.74 8.90
N ALA A 218 -18.07 -10.67 7.81
CA ALA A 218 -18.60 -10.29 6.50
C ALA A 218 -19.63 -11.31 5.98
N ALA A 219 -19.35 -12.61 6.07
CA ALA A 219 -20.26 -13.68 5.62
C ALA A 219 -21.53 -13.74 6.48
N ALA A 220 -21.42 -13.68 7.81
CA ALA A 220 -22.56 -13.63 8.73
C ALA A 220 -23.47 -12.43 8.41
N SER A 221 -22.88 -11.25 8.23
CA SER A 221 -23.62 -10.04 7.91
C SER A 221 -24.24 -10.08 6.51
N ALA A 222 -23.63 -10.82 5.56
CA ALA A 222 -24.20 -11.02 4.23
C ALA A 222 -25.52 -11.81 4.28
N LEU A 223 -25.63 -12.79 5.20
CA LEU A 223 -26.85 -13.56 5.40
C LEU A 223 -27.95 -12.75 6.08
N THR A 224 -27.60 -11.94 7.08
CA THR A 224 -28.58 -11.25 7.92
C THR A 224 -28.96 -9.85 7.43
N GLY A 225 -28.19 -9.25 6.52
CA GLY A 225 -28.42 -7.88 6.02
C GLY A 225 -28.07 -6.78 7.03
N LYS A 226 -27.49 -7.13 8.18
CA LYS A 226 -27.07 -6.23 9.26
C LYS A 226 -25.67 -6.62 9.74
N ILE A 227 -24.92 -5.68 10.32
CA ILE A 227 -23.67 -6.02 11.03
C ILE A 227 -24.01 -7.06 12.09
N THR A 228 -23.34 -8.21 12.05
CA THR A 228 -23.66 -9.38 12.88
C THR A 228 -22.38 -9.97 13.45
N ASP A 229 -22.36 -10.26 14.75
CA ASP A 229 -21.31 -11.07 15.37
C ASP A 229 -21.41 -12.51 14.83
N PRO A 230 -20.36 -13.05 14.19
CA PRO A 230 -20.44 -14.39 13.58
C PRO A 230 -20.74 -15.51 14.58
N ARG A 231 -20.53 -15.27 15.89
CA ARG A 231 -20.85 -16.25 16.95
C ARG A 231 -22.35 -16.44 17.14
N ASP A 232 -23.17 -15.46 16.74
CA ASP A 232 -24.61 -15.50 16.91
C ASP A 232 -25.29 -16.40 15.84
N LEU A 233 -24.54 -16.87 14.83
CA LEU A 233 -25.05 -17.82 13.82
C LEU A 233 -25.44 -19.18 14.39
N GLU A 234 -24.87 -19.59 15.53
CA GLU A 234 -25.26 -20.83 16.20
C GLU A 234 -26.71 -20.73 16.70
N ASP A 235 -27.10 -19.59 17.27
CA ASP A 235 -28.45 -19.36 17.77
C ASP A 235 -29.43 -18.97 16.65
N GLU A 236 -29.01 -18.10 15.71
CA GLU A 236 -29.90 -17.59 14.64
C GLU A 236 -30.15 -18.63 13.53
N TYR A 237 -29.16 -19.48 13.22
CA TYR A 237 -29.22 -20.41 12.10
C TYR A 237 -28.95 -21.87 12.48
N GLY A 238 -28.63 -22.19 13.74
CA GLY A 238 -28.22 -23.55 14.11
C GLY A 238 -26.88 -23.95 13.50
N MET A 239 -26.06 -22.98 13.10
CA MET A 239 -24.77 -23.20 12.44
C MET A 239 -23.65 -23.18 13.48
N SER A 240 -23.07 -24.35 13.75
CA SER A 240 -21.81 -24.41 14.49
C SER A 240 -20.68 -23.78 13.67
N TYR A 241 -19.68 -23.21 14.35
CA TYR A 241 -18.52 -22.63 13.68
C TYR A 241 -17.85 -23.64 12.72
N PRO A 242 -17.74 -23.34 11.41
CA PRO A 242 -17.21 -24.30 10.46
C PRO A 242 -15.71 -24.56 10.66
N SER A 243 -15.31 -25.81 10.48
CA SER A 243 -13.90 -26.21 10.48
C SER A 243 -13.38 -26.27 9.06
N VAL A 244 -12.52 -25.33 8.68
CA VAL A 244 -11.87 -25.28 7.37
C VAL A 244 -10.39 -25.60 7.52
N SER A 245 -9.93 -26.62 6.82
CA SER A 245 -8.51 -26.92 6.63
C SER A 245 -8.10 -26.57 5.20
N GLU A 246 -6.87 -26.09 5.03
CA GLU A 246 -6.28 -26.03 3.69
C GLU A 246 -6.12 -27.46 3.14
N PRO A 247 -6.29 -27.68 1.82
CA PRO A 247 -5.98 -28.96 1.19
C PRO A 247 -4.51 -29.33 1.41
N ASP A 248 -4.24 -30.62 1.61
CA ASP A 248 -2.87 -31.15 1.75
C ASP A 248 -2.02 -30.88 0.49
N GLU A 249 -2.66 -30.90 -0.69
CA GLU A 249 -2.06 -30.56 -1.97
C GLU A 249 -2.83 -29.42 -2.63
N LEU A 250 -2.18 -28.27 -2.76
CA LEU A 250 -2.74 -27.15 -3.52
C LEU A 250 -2.43 -27.34 -5.00
N SER A 251 -3.41 -27.04 -5.85
CA SER A 251 -3.20 -26.90 -7.29
C SER A 251 -2.30 -25.69 -7.52
N ILE A 252 -1.11 -25.91 -8.10
CA ILE A 252 -0.12 -24.88 -8.42
C ILE A 252 0.08 -24.87 -9.92
N ASN A 253 -0.32 -23.79 -10.58
CA ASN A 253 -0.19 -23.65 -12.02
C ASN A 253 0.85 -22.58 -12.38
N THR A 254 2.07 -23.02 -12.70
CA THR A 254 3.16 -22.16 -13.16
C THR A 254 3.23 -22.03 -14.68
N SER A 255 2.38 -22.72 -15.46
CA SER A 255 2.42 -22.70 -16.93
C SER A 255 2.17 -21.32 -17.55
N GLN A 256 1.59 -20.40 -16.78
CA GLN A 256 1.35 -19.01 -17.19
C GLN A 256 2.53 -18.08 -16.90
N MET A 257 3.58 -18.56 -16.23
CA MET A 257 4.80 -17.79 -15.99
C MET A 257 5.76 -18.00 -17.16
N VAL A 258 5.98 -16.95 -17.94
CA VAL A 258 6.91 -16.97 -19.08
C VAL A 258 8.21 -16.27 -18.65
N PRO A 259 9.39 -16.89 -18.84
CA PRO A 259 10.65 -16.23 -18.56
C PRO A 259 10.86 -15.01 -19.46
N PRO A 260 11.71 -14.05 -19.05
CA PRO A 260 12.10 -12.98 -19.95
C PRO A 260 12.75 -13.53 -21.23
N PRO A 261 12.51 -12.90 -22.40
CA PRO A 261 13.07 -13.35 -23.67
C PRO A 261 14.59 -13.54 -23.60
N GLY A 262 15.10 -14.63 -24.17
CA GLY A 262 16.53 -14.95 -24.19
C GLY A 262 17.08 -15.61 -22.91
N ARG A 263 16.26 -15.78 -21.87
CA ARG A 263 16.57 -16.65 -20.72
C ARG A 263 15.84 -17.98 -20.90
N GLU A 264 16.58 -19.07 -21.00
CA GLU A 264 16.03 -20.39 -20.74
C GLU A 264 15.78 -20.52 -19.24
N MET A 265 14.63 -21.06 -18.84
CA MET A 265 14.43 -21.52 -17.47
C MET A 265 15.47 -22.61 -17.20
N PRO A 266 16.29 -22.52 -16.14
CA PRO A 266 17.09 -23.65 -15.73
C PRO A 266 16.13 -24.82 -15.43
N GLY A 267 16.21 -25.92 -16.20
CA GLY A 267 15.63 -27.21 -15.81
C GLY A 267 14.26 -27.63 -16.39
N MET A 268 13.63 -26.92 -17.33
CA MET A 268 12.35 -27.41 -17.92
C MET A 268 12.54 -28.14 -19.25
N THR A 269 12.68 -29.48 -19.21
CA THR A 269 12.42 -30.35 -20.38
C THR A 269 11.01 -30.93 -20.29
N GLU A 270 10.37 -31.20 -21.44
CA GLU A 270 8.95 -31.54 -21.61
C GLU A 270 8.45 -32.77 -20.80
N ASP A 271 9.34 -33.58 -20.20
CA ASP A 271 8.98 -34.80 -19.46
C ASP A 271 9.04 -34.67 -17.92
N GLN A 272 9.21 -33.48 -17.36
CA GLN A 272 9.30 -33.28 -15.90
C GLN A 272 8.23 -32.32 -15.37
N VAL A 273 6.98 -32.82 -15.27
CA VAL A 273 5.94 -32.25 -14.41
C VAL A 273 6.00 -32.94 -13.05
N VAL A 274 7.12 -32.85 -12.33
CA VAL A 274 7.22 -33.14 -10.89
C VAL A 274 8.45 -32.42 -10.33
N GLY A 275 8.24 -31.50 -9.38
CA GLY A 275 9.24 -31.18 -8.35
C GLY A 275 10.24 -30.04 -8.62
N ASP A 276 10.37 -29.22 -7.56
CA ASP A 276 11.31 -28.14 -7.23
C ASP A 276 11.44 -26.96 -8.19
N GLY A 277 10.98 -25.79 -7.72
CA GLY A 277 11.29 -24.50 -8.31
C GLY A 277 12.62 -23.95 -7.81
N HIS A 278 13.65 -24.79 -7.67
CA HIS A 278 14.97 -24.36 -7.22
C HIS A 278 15.74 -23.75 -8.39
N ILE A 279 15.97 -22.44 -8.35
CA ILE A 279 16.91 -21.79 -9.27
C ILE A 279 18.30 -21.87 -8.61
N ASP A 280 19.05 -22.92 -8.93
CA ASP A 280 20.50 -22.94 -8.69
C ASP A 280 21.18 -21.97 -9.65
N GLY A 281 21.66 -20.85 -9.12
CA GLY A 281 22.51 -19.90 -9.83
C GLY A 281 22.50 -18.53 -9.15
N GLU A 282 23.67 -17.92 -8.97
CA GLU A 282 23.73 -16.49 -8.64
C GLU A 282 22.91 -15.71 -9.68
N PRO A 283 22.15 -14.67 -9.28
CA PRO A 283 21.52 -13.78 -10.23
C PRO A 283 22.61 -12.97 -10.93
N GLY A 284 23.30 -13.60 -11.88
CA GLY A 284 24.11 -12.91 -12.86
C GLY A 284 23.17 -11.97 -13.60
N ILE A 285 23.41 -10.67 -13.45
CA ILE A 285 22.98 -9.67 -14.42
C ILE A 285 23.70 -10.09 -15.70
N GLY A 286 23.00 -10.85 -16.56
CA GLY A 286 23.52 -11.18 -17.87
C GLY A 286 23.92 -9.87 -18.55
N SER A 287 25.12 -9.82 -19.11
CA SER A 287 25.60 -8.63 -19.81
C SER A 287 24.55 -8.23 -20.85
N ALA A 288 24.27 -6.92 -20.92
CA ALA A 288 23.35 -6.35 -21.90
C ALA A 288 23.66 -6.80 -23.34
N ASP A 289 24.91 -7.17 -23.61
CA ASP A 289 25.42 -7.63 -24.89
C ASP A 289 24.82 -8.95 -25.41
N ALA A 290 24.20 -9.77 -24.55
CA ALA A 290 23.53 -11.02 -24.96
C ALA A 290 22.05 -10.83 -25.34
N GLN A 291 21.49 -9.64 -25.09
CA GLN A 291 20.11 -9.32 -25.43
C GLN A 291 20.13 -8.62 -26.80
N GLY A 292 19.68 -9.31 -27.85
CA GLY A 292 19.36 -8.62 -29.10
C GLY A 292 18.43 -7.44 -28.81
N GLU A 293 18.52 -6.35 -29.57
CA GLU A 293 17.65 -5.17 -29.38
C GLU A 293 16.17 -5.60 -29.40
N ILE A 294 15.57 -5.73 -28.22
CA ILE A 294 14.13 -5.97 -28.10
C ILE A 294 13.47 -4.61 -28.29
N GLU A 295 12.82 -4.42 -29.43
CA GLU A 295 12.00 -3.24 -29.67
C GLU A 295 10.77 -3.27 -28.73
N LEU A 296 10.67 -2.26 -27.86
CA LEU A 296 9.55 -2.14 -26.93
C LEU A 296 8.35 -1.49 -27.62
N GLU A 297 7.25 -2.23 -27.78
CA GLU A 297 5.98 -1.68 -28.25
C GLU A 297 5.31 -0.86 -27.13
N LYS A 298 5.21 0.46 -27.34
CA LYS A 298 4.59 1.39 -26.39
C LYS A 298 3.23 1.85 -26.91
N GLY A 299 2.19 1.64 -26.11
CA GLY A 299 0.88 2.25 -26.35
C GLY A 299 0.89 3.78 -26.12
N PRO A 300 -0.18 4.50 -26.52
CA PRO A 300 -0.25 5.96 -26.40
C PRO A 300 -0.17 6.47 -24.94
N ASN A 301 -0.46 5.62 -23.95
CA ASN A 301 -0.35 5.94 -22.52
C ASN A 301 0.95 5.44 -21.87
N VAL A 302 1.92 4.98 -22.65
CA VAL A 302 3.24 4.57 -22.17
C VAL A 302 4.26 5.57 -22.69
N VAL A 303 4.48 6.63 -21.92
CA VAL A 303 5.40 7.73 -22.24
C VAL A 303 6.70 7.53 -21.46
N SER A 304 7.83 7.74 -22.12
CA SER A 304 9.13 7.72 -21.43
C SER A 304 9.17 8.80 -20.35
N LEU A 305 9.85 8.50 -19.26
CA LEU A 305 10.02 9.47 -18.20
C LEU A 305 10.82 10.69 -18.71
N PRO A 306 10.41 11.94 -18.39
CA PRO A 306 11.21 13.10 -18.69
C PRO A 306 12.51 13.09 -17.87
N ASP A 307 13.55 13.73 -18.40
CA ASP A 307 14.74 14.02 -17.61
C ASP A 307 14.43 15.19 -16.65
N PHE A 308 14.89 15.06 -15.41
CA PHE A 308 14.69 16.06 -14.38
C PHE A 308 16.00 16.77 -14.10
N GLU A 309 15.99 18.10 -14.18
CA GLU A 309 17.15 18.90 -13.82
C GLU A 309 17.47 18.79 -12.33
N GLY A 310 18.78 18.82 -12.05
CA GLY A 310 19.35 18.88 -10.71
C GLY A 310 18.97 20.12 -9.93
N LEU A 311 19.13 20.05 -8.60
CA LEU A 311 18.87 21.17 -7.71
C LEU A 311 19.83 22.35 -8.01
N PRO A 312 19.31 23.53 -8.35
CA PRO A 312 20.14 24.72 -8.53
C PRO A 312 20.72 25.19 -7.20
N ASP A 313 21.74 26.03 -7.25
CA ASP A 313 22.33 26.61 -6.03
C ASP A 313 21.43 27.66 -5.37
N THR A 314 20.57 28.31 -6.15
CA THR A 314 19.50 29.19 -5.66
C THR A 314 18.17 28.72 -6.23
N LEU A 315 17.17 28.62 -5.36
CA LEU A 315 15.80 28.29 -5.70
C LEU A 315 14.89 29.37 -5.14
N ASP A 316 14.18 30.08 -6.01
CA ASP A 316 13.14 31.05 -5.67
C ASP A 316 11.84 30.71 -6.39
N GLY A 317 10.70 31.04 -5.76
CA GLY A 317 9.40 30.74 -6.33
C GLY A 317 8.25 30.87 -5.33
N PRO A 318 7.00 30.82 -5.82
CA PRO A 318 5.83 30.96 -4.97
C PRO A 318 5.51 29.67 -4.19
N VAL A 319 4.82 29.82 -3.06
CA VAL A 319 4.07 28.73 -2.41
C VAL A 319 2.77 28.53 -3.18
N LEU A 320 2.68 27.50 -4.02
CA LEU A 320 1.47 27.27 -4.82
C LEU A 320 0.34 26.61 -4.05
N LEU A 321 0.66 25.88 -2.99
CA LEU A 321 -0.31 25.24 -2.13
C LEU A 321 0.21 25.17 -0.69
N LYS A 322 -0.63 25.58 0.26
CA LYS A 322 -0.45 25.33 1.70
C LYS A 322 -1.50 24.33 2.16
N VAL A 323 -1.07 23.24 2.78
CA VAL A 323 -1.96 22.18 3.27
C VAL A 323 -1.73 21.90 4.74
N GLY A 324 -2.76 21.38 5.41
CA GLY A 324 -2.72 21.04 6.83
C GLY A 324 -1.97 19.74 7.13
N ASP A 325 -2.24 19.19 8.31
CA ASP A 325 -1.71 17.91 8.76
C ASP A 325 -2.34 16.74 7.97
N ASP A 326 -1.69 15.58 8.00
CA ASP A 326 -2.24 14.29 7.56
C ASP A 326 -2.62 14.20 6.06
N ILE A 327 -2.04 15.06 5.22
CA ILE A 327 -2.18 14.96 3.77
C ILE A 327 -1.63 13.64 3.28
N SER A 328 -2.52 12.76 2.83
CA SER A 328 -2.15 11.45 2.30
C SER A 328 -1.74 11.51 0.83
N THR A 329 -1.05 10.47 0.34
CA THR A 329 -0.77 10.34 -1.10
C THR A 329 -2.03 10.22 -1.94
N ASP A 330 -3.20 9.91 -1.37
CA ASP A 330 -4.49 9.97 -2.09
C ASP A 330 -4.97 11.42 -2.29
N HIS A 331 -4.65 12.34 -1.37
CA HIS A 331 -4.89 13.78 -1.55
C HIS A 331 -3.94 14.38 -2.59
N ILE A 332 -2.66 13.98 -2.56
CA ILE A 332 -1.63 14.47 -3.51
C ILE A 332 -1.88 13.92 -4.91
N MET A 333 -2.10 12.61 -5.03
CA MET A 333 -2.24 11.92 -6.30
C MET A 333 -3.25 10.76 -6.16
N PRO A 334 -4.55 11.04 -6.37
CA PRO A 334 -5.59 10.06 -6.16
C PRO A 334 -5.43 8.80 -7.02
N ALA A 335 -6.02 7.70 -6.58
CA ALA A 335 -6.18 6.49 -7.37
C ALA A 335 -7.58 6.45 -8.00
N GLY A 336 -7.95 5.30 -8.57
CA GLY A 336 -9.28 5.08 -9.13
C GLY A 336 -9.25 4.88 -10.64
N SER A 337 -10.38 4.42 -11.17
CA SER A 337 -10.53 4.00 -12.56
C SER A 337 -10.28 5.11 -13.59
N SER A 338 -10.50 6.38 -13.22
CA SER A 338 -10.24 7.53 -14.07
C SER A 338 -8.76 7.93 -14.16
N ILE A 339 -7.91 7.50 -13.23
CA ILE A 339 -6.52 7.96 -13.10
C ILE A 339 -5.53 6.83 -13.40
N LEU A 340 -5.82 5.61 -12.97
CA LEU A 340 -4.93 4.46 -13.15
C LEU A 340 -4.51 4.17 -14.60
N PRO A 341 -5.33 4.42 -15.64
CA PRO A 341 -4.89 4.27 -17.03
C PRO A 341 -3.69 5.14 -17.42
N TYR A 342 -3.37 6.18 -16.65
CA TYR A 342 -2.29 7.14 -16.93
C TYR A 342 -1.02 6.90 -16.08
N ARG A 343 -0.92 5.78 -15.34
CA ARG A 343 0.25 5.49 -14.48
C ARG A 343 1.60 5.50 -15.23
N SER A 344 1.60 5.21 -16.52
CA SER A 344 2.80 5.27 -17.38
C SER A 344 2.84 6.52 -18.27
N ASN A 345 1.98 7.52 -18.01
CA ASN A 345 1.91 8.79 -18.74
C ASN A 345 1.95 9.95 -17.74
N ILE A 346 3.17 10.36 -17.36
CA ILE A 346 3.37 11.41 -16.36
C ILE A 346 2.71 12.75 -16.74
N PRO A 347 2.78 13.22 -17.99
CA PRO A 347 2.03 14.41 -18.41
C PRO A 347 0.53 14.32 -18.16
N GLU A 348 -0.11 13.21 -18.54
CA GLU A 348 -1.56 13.05 -18.36
C GLU A 348 -1.96 12.85 -16.90
N ILE A 349 -1.23 12.04 -16.14
CA ILE A 349 -1.56 11.81 -14.73
C ILE A 349 -1.33 13.07 -13.87
N SER A 350 -0.43 13.97 -14.29
CA SER A 350 -0.14 15.21 -13.58
C SER A 350 -1.35 16.14 -13.45
N LYS A 351 -2.33 16.03 -14.35
CA LYS A 351 -3.61 16.77 -14.31
C LYS A 351 -4.44 16.50 -13.06
N PHE A 352 -4.16 15.39 -12.36
CA PHE A 352 -4.87 14.98 -11.15
C PHE A 352 -4.12 15.33 -9.86
N VAL A 353 -2.91 15.91 -9.95
CA VAL A 353 -2.14 16.35 -8.77
C VAL A 353 -2.98 17.34 -7.97
N TYR A 354 -3.19 17.07 -6.68
CA TYR A 354 -3.99 17.87 -5.74
C TYR A 354 -5.42 18.19 -6.16
N TYR A 355 -5.97 17.56 -7.21
CA TYR A 355 -7.31 17.87 -7.72
C TYR A 355 -8.41 17.75 -6.66
N GLN A 356 -8.27 16.81 -5.70
CA GLN A 356 -9.23 16.66 -4.61
C GLN A 356 -9.12 17.74 -3.52
N VAL A 357 -8.01 18.47 -3.48
CA VAL A 357 -7.70 19.53 -2.52
C VAL A 357 -7.99 20.91 -3.14
N ASP A 358 -7.51 21.13 -4.36
CA ASP A 358 -7.68 22.36 -5.13
C ASP A 358 -7.75 22.01 -6.64
N GLU A 359 -8.95 22.09 -7.21
CA GLU A 359 -9.18 21.74 -8.63
C GLU A 359 -8.40 22.64 -9.60
N SER A 360 -7.99 23.84 -9.16
CA SER A 360 -7.22 24.80 -9.96
C SER A 360 -5.71 24.63 -9.84
N PHE A 361 -5.24 23.67 -9.03
CA PHE A 361 -3.81 23.48 -8.78
C PHE A 361 -3.02 23.17 -10.06
N TYR A 362 -3.56 22.30 -10.93
CA TYR A 362 -2.87 21.93 -12.17
C TYR A 362 -2.58 23.14 -13.06
N ASP A 363 -3.59 23.96 -13.33
CA ASP A 363 -3.45 25.14 -14.19
C ASP A 363 -2.44 26.13 -13.59
N ARG A 364 -2.52 26.36 -12.28
CA ARG A 364 -1.58 27.22 -11.53
C ARG A 364 -0.14 26.69 -11.58
N ALA A 365 0.06 25.39 -11.44
CA ALA A 365 1.38 24.79 -11.44
C ALA A 365 2.02 24.83 -12.83
N MET A 366 1.23 24.65 -13.89
CA MET A 366 1.72 24.76 -15.27
C MET A 366 2.27 26.17 -15.60
N GLU A 367 1.77 27.23 -14.97
CA GLU A 367 2.33 28.59 -15.11
C GLU A 367 3.75 28.74 -14.54
N HIS A 368 4.17 27.80 -13.67
CA HIS A 368 5.45 27.79 -12.98
C HIS A 368 6.27 26.52 -13.26
N GLN A 369 5.97 25.80 -14.35
CA GLN A 369 6.63 24.52 -14.63
C GLN A 369 8.14 24.65 -14.82
N GLU A 370 8.58 25.73 -15.48
CA GLU A 370 9.99 25.99 -15.78
C GLU A 370 10.72 26.64 -14.58
N ASP A 371 10.11 27.66 -13.96
CA ASP A 371 10.70 28.41 -12.85
C ASP A 371 10.74 27.60 -11.54
N GLY A 372 9.74 26.74 -11.37
CA GLY A 372 9.57 25.91 -10.19
C GLY A 372 8.86 26.61 -9.03
N PHE A 373 8.49 25.81 -8.02
CA PHE A 373 7.71 26.31 -6.89
C PHE A 373 7.86 25.46 -5.61
N PHE A 374 7.22 25.94 -4.55
CA PHE A 374 7.17 25.33 -3.23
C PHE A 374 5.76 24.84 -2.86
N ILE A 375 5.72 23.80 -2.03
CA ILE A 375 4.54 23.40 -1.26
C ILE A 375 4.86 23.51 0.23
N VAL A 376 3.89 23.98 1.01
CA VAL A 376 3.98 24.03 2.48
C VAL A 376 2.97 23.05 3.09
N GLY A 377 3.43 22.13 3.94
CA GLY A 377 2.61 21.08 4.54
C GLY A 377 2.63 21.07 6.07
N GLY A 378 1.58 20.52 6.69
CA GLY A 378 1.54 20.27 8.13
C GLY A 378 2.36 19.04 8.55
N SER A 379 1.92 18.40 9.62
CA SER A 379 2.50 17.17 10.14
C SER A 379 2.12 15.95 9.29
N ASN A 380 2.98 14.94 9.26
CA ASN A 380 2.74 13.65 8.58
C ASN A 380 2.38 13.79 7.08
N TYR A 381 3.00 14.76 6.40
CA TYR A 381 2.74 15.02 4.97
C TYR A 381 3.18 13.84 4.09
N GLY A 382 2.30 13.43 3.18
CA GLY A 382 2.50 12.31 2.25
C GLY A 382 2.17 10.93 2.82
N GLN A 383 1.32 10.82 3.84
CA GLN A 383 1.01 9.52 4.46
C GLN A 383 0.27 8.53 3.55
N GLY A 384 0.30 7.25 3.92
CA GLY A 384 -0.47 6.19 3.26
C GLY A 384 0.29 5.45 2.16
N SER A 385 -0.29 5.37 0.95
CA SER A 385 0.20 4.48 -0.11
C SER A 385 1.58 4.92 -0.66
N SER A 386 2.46 3.95 -0.95
CA SER A 386 3.84 4.12 -1.44
C SER A 386 4.00 4.69 -2.85
N ARG A 387 2.92 5.19 -3.46
CA ARG A 387 2.89 5.66 -4.86
C ARG A 387 3.92 6.75 -5.10
N GLU A 388 4.91 6.44 -5.93
CA GLU A 388 5.89 7.39 -6.44
C GLU A 388 5.26 8.51 -7.27
N HIS A 389 4.07 8.28 -7.84
CA HIS A 389 3.32 9.31 -8.60
C HIS A 389 3.00 10.55 -7.76
N ALA A 390 2.87 10.40 -6.45
CA ALA A 390 2.70 11.53 -5.53
C ALA A 390 3.95 12.43 -5.44
N ALA A 391 5.11 12.00 -5.94
CA ALA A 391 6.33 12.82 -6.03
C ALA A 391 6.66 13.19 -7.49
N ILE A 392 6.69 12.20 -8.40
CA ILE A 392 7.13 12.40 -9.79
C ILE A 392 6.17 13.30 -10.60
N ALA A 393 4.86 13.27 -10.33
CA ALA A 393 3.89 14.07 -11.07
C ALA A 393 3.89 15.53 -10.58
N PRO A 394 3.94 15.83 -9.27
CA PRO A 394 4.26 17.18 -8.82
C PRO A 394 5.62 17.68 -9.32
N ARG A 395 6.66 16.82 -9.35
CA ARG A 395 7.96 17.18 -9.92
C ARG A 395 7.86 17.58 -11.38
N TYR A 396 7.07 16.85 -12.17
CA TYR A 396 6.79 17.19 -13.57
C TYR A 396 6.10 18.54 -13.72
N LEU A 397 5.22 18.90 -12.79
CA LEU A 397 4.55 20.21 -12.81
C LEU A 397 5.46 21.37 -12.41
N GLY A 398 6.68 21.12 -11.90
CA GLY A 398 7.63 22.16 -11.48
C GLY A 398 7.93 22.18 -9.98
N LEU A 399 7.37 21.27 -9.17
CA LEU A 399 7.67 21.25 -7.73
C LEU A 399 9.17 21.00 -7.50
N ARG A 400 9.84 21.91 -6.77
CA ARG A 400 11.28 21.82 -6.45
C ARG A 400 11.54 21.49 -4.98
N ALA A 401 10.72 22.01 -4.08
CA ALA A 401 10.87 21.76 -2.65
C ALA A 401 9.51 21.67 -1.93
N VAL A 402 9.46 20.82 -0.91
CA VAL A 402 8.34 20.76 0.03
C VAL A 402 8.88 21.15 1.41
N VAL A 403 8.22 22.09 2.07
CA VAL A 403 8.53 22.48 3.45
C VAL A 403 7.38 22.03 4.34
N ALA A 404 7.62 21.12 5.28
CA ALA A 404 6.56 20.56 6.13
C ALA A 404 6.96 20.49 7.59
N LYS A 405 5.98 20.36 8.50
CA LYS A 405 6.29 20.08 9.93
C LYS A 405 6.91 18.70 10.09
N SER A 406 6.40 17.71 9.35
CA SER A 406 6.99 16.37 9.28
C SER A 406 6.49 15.62 8.03
N PHE A 407 7.19 14.54 7.65
CA PHE A 407 6.85 13.73 6.48
C PHE A 407 6.60 12.26 6.86
N ALA A 408 5.72 11.61 6.10
CA ALA A 408 5.69 10.16 6.06
C ALA A 408 6.95 9.59 5.34
N ARG A 409 7.56 8.56 5.95
CA ARG A 409 8.85 7.98 5.54
C ARG A 409 8.98 7.72 4.03
N ILE A 410 8.02 6.98 3.46
CA ILE A 410 8.09 6.55 2.04
C ILE A 410 7.95 7.74 1.10
N HIS A 411 7.06 8.69 1.42
CA HIS A 411 6.88 9.85 0.56
C HIS A 411 8.12 10.76 0.55
N ARG A 412 8.74 10.99 1.71
CA ARG A 412 10.01 11.73 1.80
C ARG A 412 11.15 11.06 1.03
N GLN A 413 11.19 9.73 0.98
CA GLN A 413 12.10 9.02 0.08
C GLN A 413 11.77 9.30 -1.39
N ASN A 414 10.50 9.18 -1.77
CA ASN A 414 10.06 9.40 -3.14
C ASN A 414 10.34 10.84 -3.61
N CYS A 415 10.21 11.85 -2.74
CA CYS A 415 10.64 13.21 -3.05
C CYS A 415 12.10 13.26 -3.51
N ALA A 416 13.02 12.68 -2.71
CA ALA A 416 14.43 12.64 -3.04
C ALA A 416 14.72 11.87 -4.34
N ASN A 417 14.02 10.75 -4.56
CA ASN A 417 14.17 9.93 -5.77
C ASN A 417 13.89 10.70 -7.07
N PHE A 418 13.08 11.77 -7.02
CA PHE A 418 12.74 12.62 -8.18
C PHE A 418 13.23 14.07 -8.03
N GLY A 419 14.26 14.30 -7.21
CA GLY A 419 14.89 15.61 -7.14
C GLY A 419 14.06 16.71 -6.50
N ILE A 420 13.03 16.36 -5.73
CA ILE A 420 12.32 17.30 -4.86
C ILE A 420 13.07 17.34 -3.53
N LEU A 421 13.35 18.53 -3.02
CA LEU A 421 14.00 18.73 -1.73
C LEU A 421 12.96 18.72 -0.58
N PRO A 422 12.93 17.68 0.29
CA PRO A 422 12.06 17.68 1.47
C PRO A 422 12.75 18.40 2.64
N LEU A 423 12.13 19.48 3.13
CA LEU A 423 12.62 20.31 4.22
C LEU A 423 11.63 20.33 5.38
N ILE A 424 12.16 20.32 6.59
CA ILE A 424 11.42 20.25 7.84
C ILE A 424 11.62 21.55 8.61
N PHE A 425 10.54 22.17 9.10
CA PHE A 425 10.67 23.34 9.97
C PHE A 425 11.49 23.01 11.22
N ALA A 426 12.49 23.82 11.57
CA ALA A 426 13.18 23.67 12.84
C ALA A 426 12.29 24.08 14.03
N ASP A 427 11.39 25.05 13.80
CA ASP A 427 10.29 25.42 14.70
C ASP A 427 8.96 25.24 13.95
N GLU A 428 8.13 24.29 14.39
CA GLU A 428 6.84 24.00 13.73
C GLU A 428 5.88 25.19 13.73
N SER A 429 6.06 26.20 14.59
CA SER A 429 5.22 27.40 14.59
C SER A 429 5.48 28.32 13.38
N ASP A 430 6.65 28.21 12.74
CA ASP A 430 6.98 28.93 11.50
C ASP A 430 6.02 28.55 10.35
N TYR A 431 5.43 27.36 10.40
CA TYR A 431 4.40 26.94 9.45
C TYR A 431 3.22 27.92 9.41
N ASP A 432 2.81 28.49 10.55
CA ASP A 432 1.66 29.37 10.63
C ASP A 432 1.93 30.73 9.95
N ASP A 433 3.19 31.13 9.87
CA ASP A 433 3.64 32.41 9.32
C ASP A 433 3.84 32.42 7.79
N ILE A 434 3.85 31.26 7.12
CA ILE A 434 3.97 31.20 5.65
C ILE A 434 2.59 31.01 5.01
N ASP A 435 2.18 31.88 4.10
CA ASP A 435 0.89 31.76 3.39
C ASP A 435 1.05 31.22 1.97
N GLN A 436 -0.02 30.63 1.45
CA GLN A 436 -0.10 30.34 0.02
C GLN A 436 0.01 31.64 -0.79
N GLY A 437 0.88 31.65 -1.79
CA GLY A 437 1.20 32.82 -2.61
C GLY A 437 2.43 33.61 -2.15
N ASP A 438 2.99 33.32 -0.97
CA ASP A 438 4.25 33.92 -0.55
C ASP A 438 5.39 33.49 -1.48
N THR A 439 6.34 34.39 -1.75
CA THR A 439 7.56 34.11 -2.50
C THR A 439 8.65 33.68 -1.54
N LEU A 440 9.12 32.45 -1.72
CA LEU A 440 10.17 31.84 -0.92
C LEU A 440 11.47 31.78 -1.70
N LYS A 441 12.58 31.86 -0.97
CA LYS A 441 13.93 31.78 -1.52
C LYS A 441 14.84 30.94 -0.63
N LEU A 442 15.56 30.02 -1.26
CA LEU A 442 16.66 29.23 -0.70
C LEU A 442 17.93 29.54 -1.48
N GLU A 443 19.03 29.82 -0.78
CA GLU A 443 20.34 30.12 -1.37
C GLU A 443 21.39 29.14 -0.83
N ASN A 444 22.51 29.01 -1.55
CA ASN A 444 23.63 28.13 -1.20
C ASN A 444 23.19 26.67 -1.03
N LEU A 445 22.27 26.19 -1.87
CA LEU A 445 21.67 24.87 -1.72
C LEU A 445 22.66 23.74 -1.98
N GLN A 446 23.59 23.89 -2.93
CA GLN A 446 24.46 22.77 -3.33
C GLN A 446 25.51 22.42 -2.27
N GLU A 447 25.93 23.40 -1.47
CA GLU A 447 26.80 23.21 -0.31
C GLU A 447 25.99 23.07 0.98
N GLY A 448 24.93 23.86 1.16
CA GLY A 448 24.15 23.91 2.40
C GLY A 448 23.51 22.58 2.77
N ILE A 449 22.99 21.82 1.81
CA ILE A 449 22.39 20.50 2.10
C ILE A 449 23.42 19.40 2.38
N LYS A 450 24.72 19.67 2.12
CA LYS A 450 25.83 18.76 2.45
C LYS A 450 26.42 19.05 3.83
N ASP A 451 26.02 20.16 4.45
CA ASP A 451 26.50 20.54 5.78
C ASP A 451 26.10 19.48 6.81
N GLU A 452 27.03 19.15 7.72
CA GLU A 452 26.80 18.16 8.77
C GLU A 452 25.68 18.58 9.75
N ALA A 453 25.39 19.88 9.86
CA ALA A 453 24.26 20.40 10.64
C ALA A 453 22.91 20.16 9.96
N GLN A 454 22.90 19.78 8.66
CA GLN A 454 21.71 19.50 7.86
C GLN A 454 20.66 20.62 7.92
N ARG A 455 21.13 21.87 7.92
CA ARG A 455 20.33 23.07 8.09
C ARG A 455 20.37 23.94 6.85
N VAL A 456 19.22 24.51 6.50
CA VAL A 456 19.07 25.45 5.38
C VAL A 456 18.24 26.64 5.85
N THR A 457 18.60 27.83 5.37
CA THR A 457 17.85 29.06 5.67
C THR A 457 16.87 29.37 4.56
N LEU A 458 15.59 29.50 4.91
CA LEU A 458 14.52 29.91 4.00
C LEU A 458 14.16 31.37 4.23
N ARG A 459 14.19 32.19 3.17
CA ARG A 459 13.69 33.56 3.22
C ARG A 459 12.31 33.64 2.57
N ASN A 460 11.34 34.22 3.26
CA ASN A 460 10.08 34.65 2.69
C ASN A 460 10.20 36.12 2.30
N GLU A 461 10.34 36.37 1.00
CA GLU A 461 10.55 37.72 0.45
C GLU A 461 9.29 38.58 0.51
N THR A 462 8.11 37.96 0.52
CA THR A 462 6.82 38.66 0.65
C THR A 462 6.66 39.32 2.02
N LYS A 463 7.13 38.64 3.08
CA LYS A 463 6.99 39.07 4.48
C LYS A 463 8.28 39.62 5.09
N ASP A 464 9.40 39.53 4.38
CA ASP A 464 10.75 39.83 4.87
C ASP A 464 11.08 39.09 6.18
N GLN A 465 10.72 37.81 6.21
CA GLN A 465 10.97 36.90 7.33
C GLN A 465 11.93 35.78 6.90
N THR A 466 12.64 35.22 7.87
CA THR A 466 13.60 34.14 7.65
C THR A 466 13.32 33.01 8.63
N TYR A 467 13.34 31.79 8.11
CA TYR A 467 13.06 30.56 8.86
C TYR A 467 14.25 29.61 8.76
N GLU A 468 14.46 28.83 9.82
CA GLU A 468 15.44 27.77 9.83
C GLU A 468 14.76 26.44 9.50
N LEU A 469 15.32 25.73 8.52
CA LEU A 469 14.83 24.43 8.08
C LEU A 469 15.91 23.36 8.29
N THR A 470 15.48 22.12 8.42
CA THR A 470 16.35 20.94 8.52
C THR A 470 15.98 19.89 7.47
N HIS A 471 16.86 18.92 7.23
CA HIS A 471 16.52 17.74 6.43
C HIS A 471 17.15 16.48 7.02
N THR A 472 16.63 15.32 6.64
CA THR A 472 17.13 14.01 7.06
C THR A 472 17.70 13.20 5.90
N LEU A 473 18.10 13.87 4.80
CA LEU A 473 18.72 13.26 3.63
C LEU A 473 20.03 12.54 3.97
N SER A 474 20.11 11.27 3.58
CA SER A 474 21.36 10.51 3.56
C SER A 474 22.28 11.03 2.45
N PRO A 475 23.59 10.72 2.50
CA PRO A 475 24.53 11.16 1.45
C PRO A 475 24.11 10.77 0.03
N ARG A 476 23.55 9.56 -0.14
CA ARG A 476 23.06 9.09 -1.44
C ARG A 476 21.83 9.89 -1.90
N GLU A 477 20.93 10.23 -0.99
CA GLU A 477 19.74 11.01 -1.35
C GLU A 477 20.07 12.46 -1.68
N ILE A 478 21.08 13.03 -1.02
CA ILE A 478 21.63 14.34 -1.39
C ILE A 478 22.13 14.29 -2.84
N GLU A 479 22.87 13.25 -3.22
CA GLU A 479 23.30 13.05 -4.62
C GLU A 479 22.12 12.96 -5.58
N MET A 480 21.07 12.19 -5.25
CA MET A 480 19.85 12.09 -6.06
C MET A 480 19.17 13.45 -6.26
N VAL A 481 19.09 14.26 -5.21
CA VAL A 481 18.47 15.59 -5.27
C VAL A 481 19.30 16.56 -6.10
N LEU A 482 20.62 16.56 -5.92
CA LEU A 482 21.54 17.38 -6.70
C LEU A 482 21.55 17.01 -8.18
N GLU A 483 21.42 15.72 -8.49
CA GLU A 483 21.34 15.24 -9.87
C GLU A 483 19.96 15.47 -10.50
N GLY A 484 18.92 15.56 -9.68
CA GLY A 484 17.54 15.75 -10.11
C GLY A 484 16.72 14.46 -10.14
N SER A 485 17.37 13.29 -10.07
CA SER A 485 16.70 12.01 -9.82
C SER A 485 17.67 10.88 -9.48
N GLN A 486 17.15 9.84 -8.84
CA GLN A 486 17.84 8.56 -8.66
C GLN A 486 18.24 7.93 -9.99
N ILE A 487 17.40 8.03 -11.02
CA ILE A 487 17.67 7.49 -12.35
C ILE A 487 18.87 8.20 -12.98
N GLY A 488 19.00 9.52 -12.79
CA GLY A 488 20.14 10.31 -13.25
C GLY A 488 21.46 9.82 -12.62
N VAL A 489 21.45 9.60 -11.30
CA VAL A 489 22.63 9.07 -10.58
C VAL A 489 23.04 7.71 -11.13
N VAL A 490 22.09 6.79 -11.26
CA VAL A 490 22.36 5.44 -11.79
C VAL A 490 22.86 5.51 -13.25
N LYS A 491 22.28 6.37 -14.10
CA LYS A 491 22.78 6.57 -15.47
C LYS A 491 24.26 7.00 -15.50
N LYS A 492 24.69 7.87 -14.57
CA LYS A 492 26.10 8.28 -14.45
C LYS A 492 26.98 7.13 -13.99
N GLU A 493 26.57 6.40 -12.96
CA GLU A 493 27.30 5.21 -12.47
C GLU A 493 27.56 4.19 -13.60
N PHE A 494 26.60 3.96 -14.50
CA PHE A 494 26.75 3.06 -15.65
C PHE A 494 27.47 3.67 -16.85
N ALA A 495 27.48 4.99 -17.01
CA ALA A 495 28.25 5.65 -18.07
C ALA A 495 29.74 5.72 -17.73
N ASP A 496 30.07 5.74 -16.43
CA ASP A 496 31.43 5.80 -15.90
C ASP A 496 32.06 4.42 -15.67
N ALA A 497 31.29 3.33 -15.78
CA ALA A 497 31.72 1.92 -15.65
C ALA A 497 32.05 1.31 -17.03
#